data_AF-A0A9P4LWG6-F1
#
_entry.id   AF-A0A9P4LWG6-F1
#
_cell.length_a   1.000
_cell.length_b   1.000
_cell.length_c   1.000
_cell.angle_alpha   90.00
_cell.angle_beta   90.00
_cell.angle_gamma   90.00
#
_symmetry.space_group_name_H-M   'P 1'
#
loop_
_entity.id
_entity.type
_entity.pdbx_description
1 polymer ?
#
loop_
_entity_poly.entity_id
_entity_poly.type
_entity_poly.pdbx_seq_one_letter_code
_entity_poly.pdbx_strand_id
1 'polypeptide(L)'
;MKNTQTPQKGKSPKSSSSKTPNSFHRNRDQTSSPLDDFLLDPTARAAKEKAAADRAYNEWKETEEASRKKGWKHSQAQRDFIRAEVRKTQKHEEHLHEKAATRKAQRAERMRKKAAAEMKRKKEEEEKERMREREMENEEYTETQRFTRLQEQGDWWKILGVAEEAMQGEITKAYRLAALKHHPDKNLNDPDAAIRSKVVKRAYDHLKK
;
A
#
# COMPACT_ATOMS: atom_id res chain seq x y z
N MET A 1 -19.64 -4.59 -86.66
CA MET A 1 -20.63 -5.62 -87.03
C MET A 1 -19.92 -6.88 -87.50
N LYS A 2 -19.70 -7.88 -86.62
CA LYS A 2 -19.73 -9.32 -86.94
C LYS A 2 -20.06 -10.05 -85.64
N ASN A 3 -21.01 -10.96 -85.76
CA ASN A 3 -21.87 -11.55 -84.75
C ASN A 3 -21.64 -13.07 -84.79
N THR A 4 -21.39 -13.73 -83.66
CA THR A 4 -21.39 -15.20 -83.51
C THR A 4 -21.64 -15.50 -82.02
N GLN A 5 -22.89 -15.56 -81.56
CA GLN A 5 -23.79 -16.72 -81.56
C GLN A 5 -23.31 -17.89 -80.66
N THR A 6 -24.06 -18.06 -79.56
CA THR A 6 -24.07 -19.17 -78.59
C THR A 6 -24.52 -20.49 -79.23
N PRO A 7 -24.33 -21.64 -78.55
CA PRO A 7 -25.53 -22.43 -78.24
C PRO A 7 -25.56 -23.04 -76.82
N GLN A 8 -26.78 -23.33 -76.37
CA GLN A 8 -27.15 -23.92 -75.07
C GLN A 8 -27.32 -25.46 -75.12
N LYS A 9 -27.07 -26.08 -73.95
CA LYS A 9 -27.79 -27.20 -73.26
C LYS A 9 -27.83 -28.63 -73.83
N GLY A 10 -27.50 -29.58 -72.95
CA GLY A 10 -28.07 -30.94 -72.83
C GLY A 10 -27.80 -31.51 -71.41
N LYS A 11 -28.79 -31.48 -70.51
CA LYS A 11 -29.62 -32.60 -69.97
C LYS A 11 -28.93 -33.56 -68.97
N SER A 12 -29.49 -33.60 -67.76
CA SER A 12 -29.22 -34.49 -66.62
C SER A 12 -29.74 -35.92 -66.82
N PRO A 13 -29.40 -36.85 -65.89
CA PRO A 13 -30.45 -37.59 -65.18
C PRO A 13 -30.25 -37.65 -63.64
N LYS A 14 -31.34 -37.96 -62.93
CA LYS A 14 -31.49 -38.02 -61.45
C LYS A 14 -31.51 -39.48 -60.92
N SER A 15 -31.30 -39.57 -59.61
CA SER A 15 -31.63 -40.66 -58.64
C SER A 15 -30.59 -41.79 -58.55
N SER A 16 -30.12 -42.20 -57.37
CA SER A 16 -30.91 -42.84 -56.31
C SER A 16 -30.39 -42.63 -54.87
N SER A 17 -31.36 -42.67 -53.96
CA SER A 17 -31.28 -42.62 -52.49
C SER A 17 -30.63 -43.85 -51.85
N SER A 18 -29.89 -43.65 -50.75
CA SER A 18 -29.83 -44.61 -49.64
C SER A 18 -29.83 -43.89 -48.30
N LYS A 19 -30.84 -44.22 -47.48
CA LYS A 19 -31.08 -43.78 -46.09
C LYS A 19 -29.96 -44.25 -45.13
N THR A 20 -29.83 -43.49 -44.04
CA THR A 20 -28.89 -43.59 -42.91
C THR A 20 -29.06 -44.87 -42.06
N PRO A 21 -28.15 -45.11 -41.08
CA PRO A 21 -28.61 -44.85 -39.71
C PRO A 21 -27.59 -44.13 -38.81
N ASN A 22 -28.19 -43.32 -37.95
CA ASN A 22 -27.66 -42.58 -36.82
C ASN A 22 -27.12 -43.51 -35.72
N SER A 23 -25.94 -43.22 -35.12
CA SER A 23 -25.62 -43.62 -33.74
C SER A 23 -24.24 -43.12 -33.26
N PHE A 24 -24.32 -42.22 -32.27
CA PHE A 24 -23.47 -42.17 -31.06
C PHE A 24 -22.22 -41.25 -31.02
N HIS A 25 -22.38 -40.23 -30.16
CA HIS A 25 -21.43 -39.70 -29.17
C HIS A 25 -20.50 -38.52 -29.53
N ARG A 26 -20.98 -37.34 -29.11
CA ARG A 26 -20.29 -36.21 -28.45
C ARG A 26 -18.87 -35.89 -28.92
N ASN A 27 -18.72 -34.69 -29.51
CA ASN A 27 -18.07 -33.58 -28.79
C ASN A 27 -18.61 -32.27 -29.33
N ARG A 28 -19.61 -31.75 -28.62
CA ARG A 28 -19.95 -30.33 -28.64
C ARG A 28 -18.76 -29.66 -27.97
N ASP A 29 -17.77 -29.27 -28.78
CA ASP A 29 -16.75 -28.35 -28.32
C ASP A 29 -17.49 -27.16 -27.70
N GLN A 30 -17.36 -27.06 -26.38
CA GLN A 30 -17.84 -25.93 -25.62
C GLN A 30 -17.01 -24.75 -26.10
N THR A 31 -17.48 -24.07 -27.14
CA THR A 31 -17.05 -22.70 -27.41
C THR A 31 -17.52 -21.92 -26.19
N SER A 32 -16.59 -21.73 -25.24
CA SER A 32 -16.78 -20.87 -24.08
C SER A 32 -17.37 -19.56 -24.56
N SER A 33 -18.43 -19.12 -23.91
CA SER A 33 -19.09 -17.86 -24.25
C SER A 33 -18.04 -16.74 -24.19
N PRO A 34 -18.10 -15.69 -25.04
CA PRO A 34 -17.17 -14.56 -24.98
C PRO A 34 -17.11 -13.86 -23.61
N LEU A 35 -18.06 -14.17 -22.71
CA LEU A 35 -18.15 -13.70 -21.33
C LEU A 35 -17.35 -14.53 -20.32
N ASP A 36 -16.97 -15.78 -20.64
CA ASP A 36 -16.20 -16.65 -19.74
C ASP A 36 -14.68 -16.34 -19.75
N ASP A 37 -14.18 -15.69 -20.81
CA ASP A 37 -12.76 -15.35 -20.96
C ASP A 37 -12.35 -14.10 -20.16
N PHE A 38 -13.33 -13.37 -19.58
CA PHE A 38 -13.09 -12.22 -18.71
C PHE A 38 -12.78 -12.61 -17.25
N LEU A 39 -13.12 -13.85 -16.85
CA LEU A 39 -12.90 -14.36 -15.49
C LEU A 39 -11.63 -15.22 -15.34
N LEU A 40 -10.84 -15.41 -16.38
CA LEU A 40 -9.56 -16.11 -16.23
C LEU A 40 -8.57 -15.24 -15.44
N ASP A 41 -7.90 -15.86 -14.46
CA ASP A 41 -6.74 -15.28 -13.77
C ASP A 41 -5.78 -14.67 -14.81
N PRO A 42 -5.27 -13.45 -14.62
CA PRO A 42 -4.34 -12.80 -15.55
C PRO A 42 -3.17 -13.71 -15.97
N THR A 43 -2.74 -14.62 -15.09
CA THR A 43 -1.72 -15.62 -15.38
C THR A 43 -2.18 -16.69 -16.38
N ALA A 44 -3.43 -17.14 -16.29
CA ALA A 44 -4.02 -18.13 -17.21
C ALA A 44 -4.25 -17.54 -18.60
N ARG A 45 -4.61 -16.24 -18.69
CA ARG A 45 -4.70 -15.52 -19.96
C ARG A 45 -3.33 -15.37 -20.62
N ALA A 46 -2.31 -14.96 -19.86
CA ALA A 46 -0.93 -14.87 -20.36
C ALA A 46 -0.41 -16.25 -20.84
N ALA A 47 -0.79 -17.34 -20.17
CA ALA A 47 -0.43 -18.69 -20.58
C ALA A 47 -1.10 -19.13 -21.90
N LYS A 48 -2.39 -18.80 -22.11
CA LYS A 48 -3.09 -19.06 -23.38
C LYS A 48 -2.50 -18.25 -24.53
N GLU A 49 -2.22 -16.95 -24.31
CA GLU A 49 -1.60 -16.08 -25.31
C GLU A 49 -0.20 -16.57 -25.69
N LYS A 50 0.60 -17.01 -24.70
CA LYS A 50 1.90 -17.64 -24.95
C LYS A 50 1.78 -18.94 -25.76
N ALA A 51 0.85 -19.83 -25.39
CA ALA A 51 0.63 -21.08 -26.11
C ALA A 51 0.14 -20.87 -27.56
N ALA A 52 -0.65 -19.82 -27.81
CA ALA A 52 -1.05 -19.44 -29.16
C ALA A 52 0.12 -18.89 -29.98
N ALA A 53 0.97 -18.05 -29.36
CA ALA A 53 2.19 -17.55 -30.01
C ALA A 53 3.18 -18.69 -30.34
N ASP A 54 3.36 -19.65 -29.42
CA ASP A 54 4.21 -20.82 -29.63
C ASP A 54 3.69 -21.71 -30.79
N ARG A 55 2.36 -21.89 -30.90
CA ARG A 55 1.74 -22.61 -32.03
C ARG A 55 1.96 -21.89 -33.36
N ALA A 56 1.68 -20.59 -33.42
CA ALA A 56 1.88 -19.80 -34.62
C ALA A 56 3.36 -19.79 -35.06
N TYR A 57 4.29 -19.78 -34.10
CA TYR A 57 5.72 -19.88 -34.38
C TYR A 57 6.10 -21.25 -34.98
N ASN A 58 5.57 -22.35 -34.43
CA ASN A 58 5.83 -23.68 -34.95
C ASN A 58 5.24 -23.88 -36.36
N GLU A 59 4.01 -23.40 -36.60
CA GLU A 59 3.39 -23.41 -37.93
C GLU A 59 4.21 -22.60 -38.94
N TRP A 60 4.64 -21.39 -38.56
CA TRP A 60 5.51 -20.57 -39.41
C TRP A 60 6.83 -21.29 -39.71
N LYS A 61 7.46 -21.88 -38.70
CA LYS A 61 8.73 -22.63 -38.85
C LYS A 61 8.57 -23.82 -39.80
N GLU A 62 7.48 -24.57 -39.71
CA GLU A 62 7.18 -25.67 -40.64
C GLU A 62 6.95 -25.17 -42.07
N THR A 63 6.28 -24.04 -42.25
CA THR A 63 6.10 -23.43 -43.59
C THR A 63 7.41 -22.87 -44.16
N GLU A 64 8.31 -22.34 -43.31
CA GLU A 64 9.63 -21.89 -43.72
C GLU A 64 10.52 -23.07 -44.09
N GLU A 65 10.51 -24.16 -43.33
CA GLU A 65 11.22 -25.40 -43.65
C GLU A 65 10.70 -26.06 -44.93
N ALA A 66 9.38 -26.03 -45.17
CA ALA A 66 8.77 -26.49 -46.41
C ALA A 66 9.19 -25.60 -47.61
N SER A 67 9.31 -24.30 -47.40
CA SER A 67 9.80 -23.34 -48.40
C SER A 67 11.30 -23.52 -48.67
N ARG A 68 12.08 -23.86 -47.64
CA ARG A 68 13.52 -24.19 -47.74
C ARG A 68 13.75 -25.48 -48.52
N LYS A 69 12.92 -26.52 -48.31
CA LYS A 69 12.90 -27.76 -49.10
C LYS A 69 12.53 -27.53 -50.56
N LYS A 70 11.72 -26.51 -50.86
CA LYS A 70 11.36 -26.08 -52.23
C LYS A 70 12.40 -25.14 -52.89
N GLY A 71 13.52 -24.85 -52.23
CA GLY A 71 14.63 -24.09 -52.84
C GLY A 71 14.40 -22.58 -52.97
N TRP A 72 13.37 -22.02 -52.32
CA TRP A 72 13.10 -20.58 -52.33
C TRP A 72 14.14 -19.83 -51.50
N LYS A 73 15.22 -19.36 -52.14
CA LYS A 73 16.27 -18.56 -51.50
C LYS A 73 15.85 -17.09 -51.57
N HIS A 74 15.43 -16.53 -50.44
CA HIS A 74 15.37 -15.08 -50.27
C HIS A 74 16.73 -14.48 -50.66
N SER A 75 16.72 -13.45 -51.50
CA SER A 75 17.94 -12.72 -51.86
C SER A 75 18.64 -12.26 -50.58
N GLN A 76 19.98 -12.29 -50.56
CA GLN A 76 20.78 -11.85 -49.42
C GLN A 76 20.33 -10.45 -48.95
N ALA A 77 20.00 -9.57 -49.91
CA ALA A 77 19.47 -8.24 -49.66
C ALA A 77 18.13 -8.23 -48.90
N GLN A 78 17.23 -9.18 -49.18
CA GLN A 78 15.93 -9.26 -48.49
C GLN A 78 16.09 -9.78 -47.06
N ARG A 79 17.02 -10.72 -46.83
CA ARG A 79 17.40 -11.17 -45.49
C ARG A 79 18.11 -10.09 -44.68
N ASP A 80 18.92 -9.27 -45.33
CA ASP A 80 19.61 -8.13 -44.69
C ASP A 80 18.61 -7.03 -44.33
N PHE A 81 17.62 -6.76 -45.20
CA PHE A 81 16.54 -5.81 -44.92
C PHE A 81 15.69 -6.22 -43.72
N ILE A 82 15.21 -7.48 -43.68
CA ILE A 82 14.42 -7.99 -42.54
C ILE A 82 15.23 -7.93 -41.24
N ARG A 83 16.51 -8.33 -41.27
CA ARG A 83 17.40 -8.22 -40.11
C ARG A 83 17.63 -6.77 -39.68
N ALA A 84 17.76 -5.84 -40.63
CA ALA A 84 17.91 -4.43 -40.33
C ALA A 84 16.66 -3.86 -39.65
N GLU A 85 15.47 -4.26 -40.09
CA GLU A 85 14.21 -3.78 -39.53
C GLU A 85 13.97 -4.34 -38.11
N VAL A 86 14.21 -5.64 -37.91
CA VAL A 86 14.16 -6.26 -36.57
C VAL A 86 15.16 -5.62 -35.60
N ARG A 87 16.36 -5.23 -36.08
CA ARG A 87 17.32 -4.50 -35.24
C ARG A 87 16.83 -3.11 -34.85
N LYS A 88 16.06 -2.42 -35.71
CA LYS A 88 15.49 -1.11 -35.36
C LYS A 88 14.41 -1.24 -34.28
N THR A 89 13.53 -2.24 -34.40
CA THR A 89 12.49 -2.50 -33.39
C THR A 89 13.09 -2.92 -32.05
N GLN A 90 14.09 -3.81 -32.07
CA GLN A 90 14.83 -4.22 -30.86
C GLN A 90 15.48 -3.03 -30.15
N LYS A 91 16.17 -2.15 -30.89
CA LYS A 91 16.77 -0.93 -30.31
C LYS A 91 15.72 0.02 -29.71
N HIS A 92 14.56 0.14 -30.34
CA HIS A 92 13.47 0.96 -29.83
C HIS A 92 12.89 0.39 -28.52
N GLU A 93 12.68 -0.92 -28.45
CA GLU A 93 12.22 -1.63 -27.25
C GLU A 93 13.24 -1.56 -26.11
N GLU A 94 14.53 -1.78 -26.40
CA GLU A 94 15.63 -1.63 -25.44
C GLU A 94 15.65 -0.23 -24.82
N HIS A 95 15.53 0.82 -25.64
CA HIS A 95 15.48 2.20 -25.17
C HIS A 95 14.21 2.51 -24.34
N LEU A 96 13.07 1.90 -24.66
CA LEU A 96 11.86 2.00 -23.82
C LEU A 96 12.05 1.28 -22.48
N HIS A 97 12.66 0.09 -22.47
CA HIS A 97 12.99 -0.65 -21.27
C HIS A 97 13.99 0.09 -20.38
N GLU A 98 15.00 0.72 -20.98
CA GLU A 98 15.96 1.57 -20.27
C GLU A 98 15.27 2.79 -19.62
N LYS A 99 14.39 3.47 -20.37
CA LYS A 99 13.57 4.57 -19.84
C LYS A 99 12.62 4.09 -18.73
N ALA A 100 12.04 2.90 -18.84
CA ALA A 100 11.20 2.33 -17.80
C ALA A 100 12.01 1.96 -16.54
N ALA A 101 13.22 1.39 -16.72
CA ALA A 101 14.12 1.03 -15.64
C ALA A 101 14.62 2.27 -14.88
N THR A 102 15.02 3.33 -15.59
CA THR A 102 15.44 4.61 -14.98
C THR A 102 14.29 5.27 -14.23
N ARG A 103 13.07 5.32 -14.80
CA ARG A 103 11.87 5.84 -14.10
C ARG A 103 11.52 5.01 -12.86
N LYS A 104 11.64 3.68 -12.94
CA LYS A 104 11.44 2.77 -11.79
C LYS A 104 12.48 3.00 -10.70
N ALA A 105 13.76 3.18 -11.06
CA ALA A 105 14.83 3.51 -10.13
C ALA A 105 14.63 4.87 -9.45
N GLN A 106 14.29 5.91 -10.22
CA GLN A 106 13.98 7.25 -9.69
C GLN A 106 12.78 7.23 -8.73
N ARG A 107 11.74 6.45 -9.04
CA ARG A 107 10.59 6.27 -8.15
C ARG A 107 11.00 5.56 -6.85
N ALA A 108 11.81 4.51 -6.92
CA ALA A 108 12.31 3.81 -5.75
C ALA A 108 13.17 4.71 -4.85
N GLU A 109 14.02 5.56 -5.44
CA GLU A 109 14.84 6.52 -4.71
C GLU A 109 13.98 7.58 -3.99
N ARG A 110 12.96 8.14 -4.66
CA ARG A 110 12.01 9.07 -4.04
C ARG A 110 11.28 8.45 -2.86
N MET A 111 10.85 7.19 -2.98
CA MET A 111 10.20 6.48 -1.88
C MET A 111 11.15 6.24 -0.70
N ARG A 112 12.41 5.88 -0.96
CA ARG A 112 13.44 5.75 0.08
C ARG A 112 13.70 7.08 0.79
N LYS A 113 13.81 8.18 0.05
CA LYS A 113 13.99 9.52 0.62
C LYS A 113 12.79 9.94 1.47
N LYS A 114 11.56 9.67 1.01
CA LYS A 114 10.34 9.95 1.78
C LYS A 114 10.28 9.12 3.07
N ALA A 115 10.57 7.82 3.00
CA ALA A 115 10.62 6.95 4.16
C ALA A 115 11.71 7.37 5.16
N ALA A 116 12.89 7.77 4.68
CA ALA A 116 13.96 8.27 5.54
C ALA A 116 13.57 9.59 6.24
N ALA A 117 12.91 10.52 5.53
CA ALA A 117 12.41 11.76 6.12
C ALA A 117 11.31 11.50 7.16
N GLU A 118 10.43 10.54 6.92
CA GLU A 118 9.38 10.13 7.86
C GLU A 118 9.99 9.50 9.12
N MET A 119 10.97 8.60 8.98
CA MET A 119 11.69 8.04 10.12
C MET A 119 12.43 9.11 10.93
N LYS A 120 13.00 10.12 10.26
CA LYS A 120 13.64 11.26 10.94
C LYS A 120 12.62 12.08 11.74
N ARG A 121 11.48 12.41 11.15
CA ARG A 121 10.39 13.13 11.83
C ARG A 121 9.86 12.36 13.04
N LYS A 122 9.67 11.04 12.88
CA LYS A 122 9.21 10.18 13.97
C LYS A 122 10.21 10.14 15.13
N LYS A 123 11.51 10.02 14.82
CA LYS A 123 12.57 10.09 15.85
C LYS A 123 12.60 11.44 16.56
N GLU A 124 12.47 12.56 15.83
CA GLU A 124 12.42 13.90 16.41
C GLU A 124 11.16 14.10 17.29
N GLU A 125 10.03 13.51 16.91
CA GLU A 125 8.79 13.57 17.69
C GLU A 125 8.89 12.71 18.96
N GLU A 126 9.40 11.48 18.85
CA GLU A 126 9.70 10.62 20.01
C GLU A 126 10.71 11.28 20.95
N GLU A 127 11.73 11.96 20.42
CA GLU A 127 12.70 12.71 21.23
C GLU A 127 12.06 13.93 21.91
N LYS A 128 11.21 14.67 21.21
CA LYS A 128 10.43 15.76 21.80
C LYS A 128 9.49 15.27 22.88
N GLU A 129 8.86 14.12 22.68
CA GLU A 129 7.99 13.49 23.67
C GLU A 129 8.79 13.07 24.90
N ARG A 130 9.95 12.42 24.73
CA ARG A 130 10.88 12.10 25.82
C ARG A 130 11.37 13.34 26.57
N MET A 131 11.66 14.43 25.86
CA MET A 131 12.07 15.69 26.47
C MET A 131 10.94 16.30 27.29
N ARG A 132 9.71 16.31 26.76
CA ARG A 132 8.52 16.75 27.50
C ARG A 132 8.26 15.88 28.72
N GLU A 133 8.40 14.56 28.60
CA GLU A 133 8.25 13.64 29.72
C GLU A 133 9.28 13.92 30.82
N ARG A 134 10.55 14.15 30.44
CA ARG A 134 11.59 14.56 31.38
C ARG A 134 11.34 15.95 32.00
N GLU A 135 10.83 16.90 31.22
CA GLU A 135 10.46 18.23 31.72
C GLU A 135 9.30 18.12 32.71
N MET A 136 8.27 17.35 32.39
CA MET A 136 7.15 17.03 33.30
C MET A 136 7.64 16.33 34.57
N GLU A 137 8.53 15.35 34.45
CA GLU A 137 9.13 14.64 35.59
C GLU A 137 9.95 15.61 36.46
N ASN A 138 10.72 16.51 35.84
CA ASN A 138 11.44 17.55 36.57
C ASN A 138 10.49 18.56 37.24
N GLU A 139 9.42 18.97 36.57
CA GLU A 139 8.39 19.86 37.13
C GLU A 139 7.67 19.19 38.32
N GLU A 140 7.30 17.92 38.19
CA GLU A 140 6.69 17.11 39.25
C GLU A 140 7.63 16.94 40.45
N TYR A 141 8.91 16.64 40.19
CA TYR A 141 9.95 16.57 41.21
C TYR A 141 10.14 17.91 41.93
N THR A 142 10.08 19.04 41.21
CA THR A 142 10.10 20.37 41.85
C THR A 142 8.86 20.67 42.68
N GLU A 143 7.67 20.11 42.36
CA GLU A 143 6.45 20.35 43.12
C GLU A 143 6.51 19.69 44.51
N THR A 144 6.95 18.43 44.61
CA THR A 144 7.17 17.78 45.92
C THR A 144 8.23 18.53 46.74
N GLN A 145 9.35 18.90 46.12
CA GLN A 145 10.39 19.71 46.78
C GLN A 145 9.88 21.07 47.25
N ARG A 146 9.00 21.72 46.47
CA ARG A 146 8.37 22.99 46.84
C ARG A 146 7.49 22.84 48.07
N PHE A 147 6.66 21.80 48.15
CA PHE A 147 5.83 21.52 49.34
C PHE A 147 6.69 21.30 50.59
N THR A 148 7.78 20.53 50.48
CA THR A 148 8.72 20.31 51.58
C THR A 148 9.41 21.61 52.00
N ARG A 149 9.91 22.40 51.05
CA ARG A 149 10.56 23.69 51.33
C ARG A 149 9.60 24.70 51.99
N LEU A 150 8.35 24.80 51.50
CA LEU A 150 7.35 25.69 52.09
C LEU A 150 6.97 25.25 53.51
N GLN A 151 6.94 23.94 53.76
CA GLN A 151 6.71 23.40 55.10
C GLN A 151 7.86 23.77 56.05
N GLU A 152 9.11 23.67 55.60
CA GLU A 152 10.30 24.09 56.37
C GLU A 152 10.31 25.59 56.65
N GLN A 153 9.82 26.40 55.71
CA GLN A 153 9.67 27.85 55.85
C GLN A 153 8.47 28.26 56.72
N GLY A 154 7.53 27.35 57.00
CA GLY A 154 6.30 27.65 57.74
C GLY A 154 5.25 28.41 56.93
N ASP A 155 5.37 28.44 55.61
CA ASP A 155 4.50 29.19 54.70
C ASP A 155 3.18 28.41 54.40
N TRP A 156 2.34 28.24 55.43
CA TRP A 156 1.11 27.43 55.35
C TRP A 156 0.07 27.98 54.36
N TRP A 157 -0.01 29.30 54.20
CA TRP A 157 -0.91 29.94 53.24
C TRP A 157 -0.57 29.60 51.78
N LYS A 158 0.72 29.56 51.44
CA LYS A 158 1.20 29.19 50.11
C LYS A 158 0.97 27.71 49.80
N ILE A 159 1.03 26.85 50.82
CA ILE A 159 0.74 25.41 50.69
C ILE A 159 -0.74 25.19 50.34
N LEU A 160 -1.66 25.94 50.96
CA LEU A 160 -3.09 25.87 50.63
C LEU A 160 -3.49 26.72 49.42
N GLY A 161 -2.61 27.59 48.93
CA GLY A 161 -2.88 28.50 47.81
C GLY A 161 -3.86 29.62 48.15
N VAL A 162 -3.87 30.08 49.40
CA VAL A 162 -4.73 31.15 49.91
C VAL A 162 -3.92 32.40 50.26
N ALA A 163 -4.57 33.56 50.29
CA ALA A 163 -3.95 34.78 50.79
C ALA A 163 -3.72 34.69 52.31
N GLU A 164 -2.75 35.44 52.83
CA GLU A 164 -2.47 35.50 54.28
C GLU A 164 -3.67 36.02 55.08
N GLU A 165 -4.50 36.87 54.45
CA GLU A 165 -5.72 37.47 55.00
C GLU A 165 -6.99 36.62 54.76
N ALA A 166 -6.85 35.40 54.22
CA ALA A 166 -8.00 34.57 53.86
C ALA A 166 -8.86 34.21 55.09
N MET A 167 -10.18 34.23 54.90
CA MET A 167 -11.10 33.88 55.97
C MET A 167 -11.12 32.36 56.24
N GLN A 168 -11.53 31.95 57.44
CA GLN A 168 -11.63 30.53 57.80
C GLN A 168 -12.46 29.71 56.80
N GLY A 169 -13.53 30.30 56.25
CA GLY A 169 -14.35 29.66 55.22
C GLY A 169 -13.60 29.41 53.91
N GLU A 170 -12.67 30.29 53.53
CA GLU A 170 -11.83 30.16 52.34
C GLU A 170 -10.72 29.11 52.58
N ILE A 171 -10.11 29.12 53.75
CA ILE A 171 -9.11 28.12 54.18
C ILE A 171 -9.70 26.71 54.12
N THR A 172 -10.92 26.50 54.64
CA THR A 172 -11.60 25.19 54.56
C THR A 172 -11.96 24.80 53.13
N LYS A 173 -12.37 25.75 52.28
CA LYS A 173 -12.65 25.47 50.85
C LYS A 173 -11.36 25.07 50.12
N ALA A 174 -10.29 25.83 50.31
CA ALA A 174 -8.99 25.57 49.71
C ALA A 174 -8.42 24.21 50.15
N TYR A 175 -8.52 23.87 51.44
CA TYR A 175 -8.14 22.56 51.95
C TYR A 175 -8.88 21.42 51.25
N ARG A 176 -10.19 21.52 51.06
CA ARG A 176 -10.98 20.47 50.38
C ARG A 176 -10.52 20.27 48.94
N LEU A 177 -10.25 21.36 48.21
CA LEU A 177 -9.76 21.29 46.84
C LEU A 177 -8.35 20.70 46.76
N ALA A 178 -7.43 21.15 47.62
CA ALA A 178 -6.05 20.66 47.68
C ALA A 178 -5.98 19.18 48.12
N ALA A 179 -6.82 18.78 49.08
CA ALA A 179 -6.91 17.40 49.54
C ALA A 179 -7.44 16.46 48.45
N LEU A 180 -8.38 16.90 47.62
CA LEU A 180 -8.86 16.14 46.47
C LEU A 180 -7.80 16.04 45.35
N LYS A 181 -7.06 17.14 45.09
CA LYS A 181 -5.98 17.16 44.10
C LYS A 181 -4.85 16.20 44.45
N HIS A 182 -4.45 16.17 45.73
CA HIS A 182 -3.31 15.38 46.20
C HIS A 182 -3.75 14.12 46.98
N HIS A 183 -4.97 13.62 46.78
CA HIS A 183 -5.43 12.42 47.48
C HIS A 183 -4.66 11.18 46.97
N PRO A 184 -4.11 10.31 47.84
CA PRO A 184 -3.35 9.13 47.41
C PRO A 184 -4.21 8.14 46.59
N ASP A 185 -5.50 7.99 46.93
CA ASP A 185 -6.42 7.08 46.21
C ASP A 185 -6.78 7.56 44.78
N LYS A 186 -6.60 8.85 44.46
CA LYS A 186 -6.86 9.37 43.11
C LYS A 186 -5.60 9.43 42.24
N ASN A 187 -4.43 9.36 42.86
CA ASN A 187 -3.13 9.54 42.23
C ASN A 187 -2.26 8.29 42.47
N LEU A 188 -2.73 7.11 42.06
CA LEU A 188 -2.05 5.83 42.33
C LEU A 188 -0.67 5.74 41.67
N ASN A 189 -0.43 6.49 40.59
CA ASN A 189 0.83 6.50 39.86
C ASN A 189 1.86 7.47 40.44
N ASP A 190 1.50 8.23 41.48
CA ASP A 190 2.36 9.25 42.08
C ASP A 190 2.75 8.84 43.52
N PRO A 191 4.01 8.42 43.75
CA PRO A 191 4.48 8.01 45.08
C PRO A 191 4.53 9.17 46.09
N ASP A 192 4.62 10.41 45.62
CA ASP A 192 4.73 11.60 46.45
C ASP A 192 3.38 12.22 46.81
N ALA A 193 2.28 11.78 46.20
CA ALA A 193 0.93 12.24 46.53
C ALA A 193 0.62 12.09 48.03
N ALA A 194 1.07 10.98 48.65
CA ALA A 194 0.92 10.74 50.08
C ALA A 194 1.69 11.77 50.94
N ILE A 195 2.86 12.22 50.47
CA ILE A 195 3.67 13.24 51.15
C ILE A 195 2.94 14.58 51.06
N ARG A 196 2.56 15.02 49.86
CA ARG A 196 1.86 16.30 49.65
C ARG A 196 0.54 16.37 50.41
N SER A 197 -0.23 15.27 50.44
CA SER A 197 -1.46 15.16 51.24
C SER A 197 -1.23 15.42 52.74
N LYS A 198 -0.14 14.87 53.31
CA LYS A 198 0.23 15.11 54.71
C LYS A 198 0.59 16.57 54.95
N VAL A 199 1.31 17.21 54.03
CA VAL A 199 1.68 18.64 54.15
C VAL A 199 0.44 19.53 54.08
N VAL A 200 -0.48 19.28 53.14
CA VAL A 200 -1.77 20.01 53.03
C VAL A 200 -2.59 19.88 54.31
N LYS A 201 -2.66 18.67 54.88
CA LYS A 201 -3.35 18.44 56.16
C LYS A 201 -2.71 19.23 57.31
N ARG A 202 -1.38 19.20 57.42
CA ARG A 202 -0.64 19.97 58.45
C ARG A 202 -0.88 21.47 58.33
N ALA A 203 -0.87 22.01 57.11
CA ALA A 203 -1.14 23.42 56.86
C ALA A 203 -2.54 23.83 57.34
N TYR A 204 -3.56 23.04 57.00
CA TYR A 204 -4.93 23.27 57.47
C TYR A 204 -5.07 23.21 58.98
N ASP A 205 -4.45 22.21 59.62
CA ASP A 205 -4.45 22.06 61.08
C ASP A 205 -3.74 23.22 61.78
N HIS A 206 -2.80 23.89 61.12
CA HIS A 206 -2.11 25.08 61.66
C HIS A 206 -2.95 26.35 61.49
N LEU A 207 -3.56 26.55 60.32
CA LEU A 207 -4.32 27.76 60.01
C LEU A 207 -5.74 27.78 60.62
N LYS A 208 -6.26 26.62 61.05
CA LYS A 208 -7.57 26.50 61.70
C LYS A 208 -7.53 26.77 63.22
N LYS A 209 -6.35 26.73 63.84
CA LYS A 209 -6.18 26.96 65.28
C LYS A 209 -6.34 28.43 65.62
#